data_AF-A0A4R8RPI7-F1
#
_entry.id   AF-A0A4R8RPI7-F1
#
_cell.length_a   1.000
_cell.length_b   1.000
_cell.length_c   1.000
_cell.angle_alpha   90.00
_cell.angle_beta   90.00
_cell.angle_gamma   90.00
#
_symmetry.space_group_name_H-M   'P 1'
#
loop_
_entity.id
_entity.type
_entity.pdbx_description
1 polymer ?
#
loop_
_entity_poly.entity_id
_entity_poly.type
_entity_poly.pdbx_seq_one_letter_code
_entity_poly.pdbx_strand_id
1 'polypeptide(L)'
;MTLRSSLVLFAALASALGTLGRGARKRLRAPSATTSPTGFASLNGGTTGGKGGRIVTARSHAELVALANATEPLVIRTIVGVGAGAKIVGGGFVGIANHSNIILGNLQISDTYIPEDYNGRSEDWDGLQVDTGTNIWIDHVTFARMADGLLDLRKDTDYVTVSNCLFSSHNKAFGIGWTPNVVSKMTVNDDFFHSTNQCNPSADNLLVCHMYNNYFLNVTSYGN
;
A
#
# COMPACT_ATOMS: atom_id res chain seq x y z
N MET A 1 4.52 -14.13 8.59
CA MET A 1 5.21 -14.83 7.48
C MET A 1 6.34 -13.92 7.01
N THR A 2 7.59 -14.38 6.87
CA THR A 2 8.73 -13.51 6.55
C THR A 2 9.03 -13.59 5.06
N LEU A 3 8.77 -12.52 4.31
CA LEU A 3 9.17 -12.42 2.90
C LEU A 3 10.69 -12.27 2.83
N ARG A 4 11.32 -13.09 1.98
CA ARG A 4 12.70 -12.96 1.56
C ARG A 4 12.73 -12.78 0.04
N SER A 5 13.45 -11.75 -0.38
CA SER A 5 13.81 -11.25 -1.72
C SER A 5 12.87 -10.22 -2.36
N SER A 6 13.51 -9.26 -3.05
CA SER A 6 12.96 -8.01 -3.57
C SER A 6 11.85 -8.22 -4.60
N LEU A 7 10.64 -7.76 -4.25
CA LEU A 7 9.42 -7.91 -5.04
C LEU A 7 9.01 -6.58 -5.65
N VAL A 8 8.63 -6.57 -6.92
CA VAL A 8 8.39 -5.32 -7.63
C VAL A 8 7.38 -5.51 -8.75
N LEU A 9 6.39 -4.62 -8.88
CA LEU A 9 5.09 -4.83 -9.54
C LEU A 9 4.67 -3.69 -10.53
N PHE A 10 3.97 -3.93 -11.66
CA PHE A 10 3.34 -2.86 -12.50
C PHE A 10 2.16 -3.29 -13.41
N ALA A 11 1.06 -2.54 -13.46
CA ALA A 11 -0.15 -2.82 -14.25
C ALA A 11 -0.04 -2.60 -15.79
N ALA A 12 -0.86 -3.36 -16.54
CA ALA A 12 -1.26 -3.06 -17.92
C ALA A 12 -2.77 -2.76 -17.97
N LEU A 13 -3.12 -1.58 -18.50
CA LEU A 13 -4.49 -1.13 -18.73
C LEU A 13 -5.07 -1.87 -19.96
N ALA A 14 -6.12 -2.68 -19.80
CA ALA A 14 -6.87 -3.24 -20.92
C ALA A 14 -8.02 -2.30 -21.30
N SER A 15 -7.87 -1.59 -22.42
CA SER A 15 -8.97 -0.92 -23.12
C SER A 15 -9.73 -1.94 -23.98
N ALA A 16 -10.95 -2.28 -23.58
CA ALA A 16 -11.92 -2.88 -24.49
C ALA A 16 -13.06 -1.87 -24.70
N LEU A 17 -13.07 -1.21 -25.86
CA LEU A 17 -14.21 -0.45 -26.35
C LEU A 17 -15.33 -1.44 -26.69
N GLY A 18 -16.42 -1.41 -25.93
CA GLY A 18 -17.73 -1.90 -26.33
C GLY A 18 -18.67 -0.72 -26.53
N THR A 19 -19.10 -0.50 -27.77
CA THR A 19 -20.05 0.53 -28.17
C THR A 19 -21.45 0.23 -27.67
N LEU A 20 -21.99 1.05 -26.75
CA LEU A 20 -23.43 1.11 -26.46
C LEU A 20 -23.85 2.54 -26.07
N GLY A 21 -24.71 3.13 -26.91
CA GLY A 21 -25.92 3.86 -26.51
C GLY A 21 -25.81 5.18 -25.76
N ARG A 22 -26.20 6.26 -26.46
CA ARG A 22 -26.39 7.66 -26.02
C ARG A 22 -26.97 7.86 -24.60
N GLY A 23 -26.26 8.64 -23.81
CA GLY A 23 -26.77 9.37 -22.64
C GLY A 23 -25.66 10.25 -22.06
N ALA A 24 -25.71 11.57 -22.28
CA ALA A 24 -24.69 12.52 -21.84
C ALA A 24 -24.72 12.72 -20.31
N ARG A 25 -24.23 11.75 -19.55
CA ARG A 25 -23.65 12.01 -18.23
C ARG A 25 -22.19 12.36 -18.50
N LYS A 26 -21.71 13.51 -18.01
CA LYS A 26 -20.26 13.76 -17.86
C LYS A 26 -19.74 12.59 -17.01
N ARG A 27 -19.22 11.56 -17.69
CA ARG A 27 -18.43 10.51 -17.05
C ARG A 27 -17.24 11.28 -16.51
N LEU A 28 -17.19 11.49 -15.20
CA LEU A 28 -15.94 11.83 -14.54
C LEU A 28 -14.97 10.76 -15.02
N ARG A 29 -14.02 11.16 -15.87
CA ARG A 29 -12.96 10.27 -16.32
C ARG A 29 -12.27 9.87 -15.02
N ALA A 30 -12.33 8.59 -14.67
CA ALA A 30 -11.51 8.07 -13.59
C ALA A 30 -10.08 8.59 -13.84
N PRO A 31 -9.41 9.16 -12.84
CA PRO A 31 -8.06 9.67 -13.02
C PRO A 31 -7.23 8.58 -13.70
N SER A 32 -6.50 8.95 -14.74
CA SER A 32 -5.56 8.04 -15.37
C SER A 32 -4.60 7.61 -14.26
N ALA A 33 -4.60 6.33 -13.90
CA ALA A 33 -3.61 5.80 -12.97
C ALA A 33 -2.23 6.27 -13.44
N THR A 34 -1.50 6.97 -12.57
CA THR A 34 -0.14 7.40 -12.86
C THR A 34 0.70 6.16 -13.11
N THR A 35 1.62 6.24 -14.06
CA THR A 35 2.47 5.07 -14.42
C THR A 35 3.80 5.09 -13.67
N SER A 36 4.00 6.04 -12.77
CA SER A 36 5.23 6.24 -11.99
C SER A 36 4.92 7.08 -10.74
N PRO A 37 5.63 6.87 -9.64
CA PRO A 37 5.44 7.66 -8.42
C PRO A 37 5.86 9.12 -8.62
N THR A 38 5.27 10.01 -7.83
CA THR A 38 5.85 11.31 -7.47
C THR A 38 6.62 11.17 -6.15
N GLY A 39 7.10 12.27 -5.57
CA GLY A 39 7.68 12.25 -4.23
C GLY A 39 8.98 11.44 -4.12
N PHE A 40 9.32 11.01 -2.90
CA PHE A 40 10.60 10.34 -2.65
C PHE A 40 10.73 8.98 -3.32
N ALA A 41 9.63 8.27 -3.62
CA ALA A 41 9.70 7.02 -4.37
C ALA A 41 10.17 7.22 -5.81
N SER A 42 10.09 8.44 -6.36
CA SER A 42 10.63 8.77 -7.69
C SER A 42 12.14 9.05 -7.69
N LEU A 43 12.75 9.22 -6.51
CA LEU A 43 14.18 9.51 -6.34
C LEU A 43 14.98 8.22 -6.14
N ASN A 44 16.30 8.34 -5.96
CA ASN A 44 17.19 7.19 -5.73
C ASN A 44 17.08 6.10 -6.81
N GLY A 45 17.07 6.50 -8.09
CA GLY A 45 16.85 5.59 -9.22
C GLY A 45 15.38 5.26 -9.51
N GLY A 46 14.46 5.69 -8.66
CA GLY A 46 13.01 5.60 -8.85
C GLY A 46 12.42 4.23 -8.54
N THR A 47 11.10 4.20 -8.34
CA THR A 47 10.32 2.98 -8.11
C THR A 47 9.70 2.54 -9.43
N THR A 48 10.19 1.42 -9.93
CA THR A 48 9.95 0.90 -11.28
C THR A 48 9.23 -0.43 -11.31
N GLY A 49 8.83 -1.01 -10.18
CA GLY A 49 7.94 -2.16 -10.30
C GLY A 49 8.57 -3.38 -10.99
N GLY A 50 7.69 -4.27 -11.45
CA GLY A 50 8.04 -5.44 -12.24
C GLY A 50 8.22 -5.09 -13.71
N LYS A 51 8.63 -3.87 -14.03
CA LYS A 51 8.75 -3.37 -15.39
C LYS A 51 9.70 -4.27 -16.19
N GLY A 52 9.23 -4.76 -17.33
CA GLY A 52 9.96 -5.71 -18.18
C GLY A 52 9.86 -7.19 -17.74
N GLY A 53 9.21 -7.46 -16.61
CA GLY A 53 8.94 -8.80 -16.10
C GLY A 53 7.73 -9.48 -16.75
N ARG A 54 7.56 -10.78 -16.45
CA ARG A 54 6.44 -11.58 -16.96
C ARG A 54 5.15 -11.22 -16.24
N ILE A 55 4.06 -11.04 -17.00
CA ILE A 55 2.75 -10.73 -16.41
C ILE A 55 2.00 -12.01 -16.04
N VAL A 56 1.69 -12.14 -14.76
CA VAL A 56 0.99 -13.29 -14.17
C VAL A 56 -0.27 -12.83 -13.44
N THR A 57 -1.17 -13.75 -13.13
CA THR A 57 -2.43 -13.44 -12.43
C THR A 57 -2.66 -14.51 -11.39
N ALA A 58 -2.73 -14.11 -10.13
CA ALA A 58 -3.04 -15.02 -9.04
C ALA A 58 -4.55 -15.10 -8.86
N ARG A 59 -5.10 -16.31 -8.82
CA ARG A 59 -6.53 -16.58 -8.63
C ARG A 59 -6.85 -17.27 -7.31
N SER A 60 -5.81 -17.65 -6.57
CA SER A 60 -5.92 -18.22 -5.24
C SER A 60 -4.88 -17.62 -4.30
N HIS A 61 -5.11 -17.77 -2.99
CA HIS A 61 -4.14 -17.40 -1.98
C HIS A 61 -2.79 -18.13 -2.19
N ALA A 62 -2.84 -19.44 -2.49
CA ALA A 62 -1.64 -20.24 -2.74
C ALA A 62 -0.84 -19.74 -3.95
N GLU A 63 -1.53 -19.37 -5.05
CA GLU A 63 -0.87 -18.76 -6.21
C GLU A 63 -0.29 -17.39 -5.88
N LEU A 64 -1.01 -16.57 -5.12
CA LEU A 64 -0.53 -15.25 -4.72
C LEU A 64 0.75 -15.38 -3.88
N VAL A 65 0.76 -16.30 -2.92
CA VAL A 65 1.93 -16.63 -2.10
C VAL A 65 3.08 -17.12 -2.99
N ALA A 66 2.84 -18.09 -3.87
CA ALA A 66 3.90 -18.63 -4.73
C ALA A 66 4.51 -17.55 -5.63
N LEU A 67 3.67 -16.71 -6.23
CA LEU A 67 4.13 -15.65 -7.13
C LEU A 67 4.82 -14.51 -6.36
N ALA A 68 4.33 -14.14 -5.17
CA ALA A 68 4.96 -13.12 -4.32
C ALA A 68 6.34 -13.56 -3.79
N ASN A 69 6.60 -14.88 -3.75
CA ASN A 69 7.89 -15.45 -3.38
C ASN A 69 8.76 -15.84 -4.59
N ALA A 70 8.32 -15.58 -5.82
CA ALA A 70 9.12 -15.86 -7.02
C ALA A 70 10.33 -14.91 -7.07
N THR A 71 11.47 -15.43 -7.55
CA THR A 71 12.72 -14.67 -7.64
C THR A 71 12.87 -13.90 -8.96
N GLU A 72 12.13 -14.30 -10.00
CA GLU A 72 12.09 -13.56 -11.25
C GLU A 72 11.24 -12.28 -11.14
N PRO A 73 11.53 -11.24 -11.94
CA PRO A 73 10.67 -10.08 -12.03
C PRO A 73 9.28 -10.46 -12.57
N LEU A 74 8.25 -10.31 -11.74
CA LEU A 74 6.85 -10.59 -12.09
C LEU A 74 5.97 -9.38 -11.92
N VAL A 75 5.07 -9.19 -12.88
CA VAL A 75 3.87 -8.37 -12.66
C VAL A 75 2.75 -9.29 -12.21
N ILE A 76 2.40 -9.24 -10.93
CA ILE A 76 1.28 -10.01 -10.41
C ILE A 76 0.03 -9.14 -10.45
N ARG A 77 -0.85 -9.40 -11.42
CA ARG A 77 -2.14 -8.73 -11.61
C ARG A 77 -3.13 -8.82 -10.42
N THR A 78 -2.72 -9.47 -9.34
CA THR A 78 -3.49 -9.51 -8.09
C THR A 78 -2.88 -8.57 -7.05
N ILE A 79 -1.57 -8.34 -7.11
CA ILE A 79 -0.90 -7.32 -6.28
C ILE A 79 -1.14 -5.92 -6.88
N VAL A 80 -1.23 -5.78 -8.22
CA VAL A 80 -1.96 -4.65 -8.83
C VAL A 80 -3.29 -5.18 -9.27
N GLY A 81 -4.37 -4.85 -8.56
CA GLY A 81 -5.68 -5.41 -8.85
C GLY A 81 -6.12 -5.30 -10.31
N VAL A 82 -6.69 -6.37 -10.88
CA VAL A 82 -7.39 -6.30 -12.18
C VAL A 82 -8.80 -5.77 -11.98
N GLY A 83 -9.12 -4.67 -12.65
CA GLY A 83 -10.46 -4.11 -12.67
C GLY A 83 -10.86 -3.44 -11.35
N ALA A 84 -12.14 -3.11 -11.24
CA ALA A 84 -12.70 -2.54 -10.02
C ALA A 84 -13.05 -3.68 -9.05
N GLY A 85 -12.33 -3.79 -7.93
CA GLY A 85 -12.69 -4.70 -6.83
C GLY A 85 -11.69 -5.81 -6.49
N ALA A 86 -10.42 -5.69 -6.88
CA ALA A 86 -9.40 -6.60 -6.37
C ALA A 86 -9.26 -6.44 -4.85
N LYS A 87 -9.21 -7.55 -4.13
CA LYS A 87 -9.20 -7.57 -2.67
C LYS A 87 -8.42 -8.75 -2.09
N ILE A 88 -7.80 -8.50 -0.94
CA ILE A 88 -7.31 -9.48 0.01
C ILE A 88 -8.16 -9.30 1.27
N VAL A 89 -8.89 -10.35 1.63
CA VAL A 89 -9.79 -10.38 2.79
C VAL A 89 -9.28 -11.45 3.75
N GLY A 90 -9.15 -11.11 5.03
CA GLY A 90 -8.63 -12.03 6.04
C GLY A 90 -7.11 -12.26 5.92
N GLY A 91 -6.38 -11.27 5.39
CA GLY A 91 -4.92 -11.33 5.31
C GLY A 91 -4.30 -10.00 4.89
N GLY A 92 -2.97 -9.98 4.88
CA GLY A 92 -2.15 -8.82 4.50
C GLY A 92 -0.74 -9.26 4.09
N PHE A 93 0.13 -8.28 3.86
CA PHE A 93 1.51 -8.49 3.47
C PHE A 93 2.44 -8.14 4.62
N VAL A 94 2.75 -9.14 5.46
CA VAL A 94 3.62 -8.95 6.63
C VAL A 94 5.02 -9.51 6.40
N GLY A 95 6.00 -9.02 7.17
CA GLY A 95 7.35 -9.55 7.20
C GLY A 95 8.18 -9.31 5.94
N ILE A 96 7.87 -8.27 5.15
CA ILE A 96 8.74 -7.80 4.07
C ILE A 96 9.94 -7.11 4.70
N ALA A 97 11.14 -7.67 4.55
CA ALA A 97 12.34 -7.11 5.18
C ALA A 97 13.53 -7.03 4.23
N ASN A 98 14.18 -5.86 4.15
CA ASN A 98 15.34 -5.62 3.27
C ASN A 98 15.01 -5.78 1.78
N HIS A 99 13.85 -5.25 1.36
CA HIS A 99 13.38 -5.30 -0.02
C HIS A 99 13.12 -3.93 -0.61
N SER A 100 13.42 -3.82 -1.90
CA SER A 100 13.39 -2.55 -2.59
C SER A 100 12.56 -2.59 -3.85
N ASN A 101 12.24 -1.38 -4.33
CA ASN A 101 11.56 -1.11 -5.59
C ASN A 101 10.03 -1.40 -5.56
N ILE A 102 9.46 -1.86 -4.44
CA ILE A 102 8.09 -2.39 -4.33
C ILE A 102 7.02 -1.39 -4.82
N ILE A 103 6.03 -1.90 -5.56
CA ILE A 103 4.76 -1.18 -5.82
C ILE A 103 3.63 -2.01 -5.22
N LEU A 104 2.65 -1.36 -4.59
CA LEU A 104 1.35 -1.93 -4.24
C LEU A 104 0.29 -0.96 -4.75
N GLY A 105 -0.69 -1.43 -5.52
CA GLY A 105 -1.73 -0.51 -5.95
C GLY A 105 -3.01 -1.10 -6.49
N ASN A 106 -4.05 -0.27 -6.55
CA ASN A 106 -5.40 -0.67 -6.96
C ASN A 106 -5.89 -1.95 -6.26
N LEU A 107 -5.73 -2.01 -4.93
CA LEU A 107 -6.04 -3.19 -4.12
C LEU A 107 -6.77 -2.80 -2.84
N GLN A 108 -7.74 -3.60 -2.41
CA GLN A 108 -8.27 -3.54 -1.05
C GLN A 108 -7.60 -4.61 -0.17
N ILE A 109 -7.20 -4.25 1.04
CA ILE A 109 -6.71 -5.16 2.07
C ILE A 109 -7.54 -4.95 3.33
N SER A 110 -8.26 -5.98 3.77
CA SER A 110 -9.15 -5.83 4.92
C SER A 110 -9.47 -7.12 5.69
N ASP A 111 -10.15 -6.92 6.82
CA ASP A 111 -10.94 -7.93 7.54
C ASP A 111 -10.11 -9.02 8.24
N THR A 112 -9.04 -8.60 8.91
CA THR A 112 -8.40 -9.41 9.98
C THR A 112 -8.75 -8.92 11.39
N TYR A 113 -9.62 -7.91 11.53
CA TYR A 113 -10.05 -7.31 12.80
C TYR A 113 -10.54 -8.34 13.83
N ILE A 114 -10.11 -8.14 15.08
CA ILE A 114 -10.47 -8.95 16.25
C ILE A 114 -11.28 -8.06 17.22
N PRO A 115 -12.60 -8.29 17.40
CA PRO A 115 -13.45 -7.43 18.22
C PRO A 115 -12.98 -7.27 19.68
N GLU A 116 -12.44 -8.33 20.26
CA GLU A 116 -11.96 -8.36 21.64
C GLU A 116 -10.58 -7.71 21.82
N ASP A 117 -9.89 -7.37 20.73
CA ASP A 117 -8.57 -6.74 20.73
C ASP A 117 -8.55 -5.44 19.92
N TYR A 118 -9.35 -4.47 20.37
CA TYR A 118 -9.38 -3.14 19.76
C TYR A 118 -7.99 -2.48 19.67
N ASN A 119 -7.11 -2.73 20.63
CA ASN A 119 -5.77 -2.17 20.65
C ASN A 119 -4.80 -2.87 19.69
N GLY A 120 -5.18 -4.01 19.13
CA GLY A 120 -4.40 -4.78 18.17
C GLY A 120 -3.05 -5.17 18.72
N ARG A 121 -3.00 -5.76 19.93
CA ARG A 121 -1.72 -6.14 20.59
C ARG A 121 -1.46 -7.64 20.60
N SER A 122 -2.45 -8.45 20.24
CA SER A 122 -2.38 -9.90 20.32
C SER A 122 -1.79 -10.51 19.06
N GLU A 123 -1.97 -9.87 17.90
CA GLU A 123 -1.56 -10.38 16.59
C GLU A 123 -0.96 -9.23 15.75
N ASP A 124 0.25 -9.43 15.20
CA ASP A 124 0.95 -8.48 14.30
C ASP A 124 0.45 -8.63 12.85
N TRP A 125 -0.87 -8.66 12.65
CA TRP A 125 -1.49 -8.88 11.33
C TRP A 125 -1.82 -7.54 10.66
N ASP A 126 -0.78 -6.90 10.16
CA ASP A 126 -0.89 -5.65 9.41
C ASP A 126 -1.42 -5.85 7.98
N GLY A 127 -2.01 -4.79 7.43
CA GLY A 127 -2.37 -4.73 6.01
C GLY A 127 -1.15 -4.83 5.10
N LEU A 128 -0.18 -3.97 5.33
CA LEU A 128 1.15 -4.02 4.71
C LEU A 128 2.19 -3.63 5.77
N GLN A 129 3.19 -4.48 5.96
CA GLN A 129 4.30 -4.23 6.88
C GLN A 129 5.63 -4.42 6.14
N VAL A 130 6.45 -3.37 6.14
CA VAL A 130 7.78 -3.35 5.53
C VAL A 130 8.82 -2.86 6.52
N ASP A 131 9.90 -3.63 6.66
CA ASP A 131 11.03 -3.36 7.52
C ASP A 131 12.30 -3.09 6.66
N THR A 132 12.95 -1.94 6.81
CA THR A 132 14.21 -1.61 6.10
C THR A 132 14.10 -1.77 4.57
N GLY A 133 12.96 -1.36 3.99
CA GLY A 133 12.77 -1.38 2.53
C GLY A 133 13.17 -0.06 1.86
N THR A 134 13.45 -0.06 0.55
CA THR A 134 13.77 1.20 -0.17
C THR A 134 13.07 1.34 -1.51
N ASN A 135 12.74 2.57 -1.94
CA ASN A 135 12.02 2.82 -3.20
C ASN A 135 10.68 2.07 -3.23
N ILE A 136 9.70 2.57 -2.47
CA ILE A 136 8.40 1.90 -2.31
C ILE A 136 7.28 2.87 -2.71
N TRP A 137 6.35 2.40 -3.53
CA TRP A 137 5.17 3.17 -3.92
C TRP A 137 3.87 2.42 -3.61
N ILE A 138 3.05 3.01 -2.76
CA ILE A 138 1.74 2.49 -2.36
C ILE A 138 0.70 3.46 -2.90
N ASP A 139 -0.12 3.02 -3.85
CA ASP A 139 -0.99 3.91 -4.63
C ASP A 139 -2.39 3.34 -4.88
N HIS A 140 -3.45 4.12 -4.62
CA HIS A 140 -4.83 3.65 -4.79
C HIS A 140 -5.12 2.34 -4.01
N VAL A 141 -4.59 2.22 -2.80
CA VAL A 141 -4.85 1.08 -1.91
C VAL A 141 -5.90 1.46 -0.88
N THR A 142 -6.87 0.58 -0.65
CA THR A 142 -7.82 0.73 0.47
C THR A 142 -7.44 -0.25 1.57
N PHE A 143 -7.19 0.28 2.76
CA PHE A 143 -6.95 -0.50 3.96
C PHE A 143 -8.09 -0.30 4.96
N ALA A 144 -8.59 -1.39 5.56
CA ALA A 144 -9.63 -1.29 6.58
C ALA A 144 -9.68 -2.51 7.51
N ARG A 145 -10.07 -2.30 8.77
CA ARG A 145 -10.43 -3.38 9.72
C ARG A 145 -9.37 -4.49 9.78
N MET A 146 -8.13 -4.13 10.07
CA MET A 146 -7.05 -5.09 10.31
C MET A 146 -6.99 -5.47 11.81
N ALA A 147 -6.14 -6.42 12.18
CA ALA A 147 -5.93 -6.78 13.59
C ALA A 147 -5.01 -5.78 14.29
N ASP A 148 -3.87 -5.43 13.68
CA ASP A 148 -2.89 -4.47 14.21
C ASP A 148 -2.92 -3.14 13.43
N GLY A 149 -2.00 -2.94 12.48
CA GLY A 149 -1.85 -1.73 11.69
C GLY A 149 -2.49 -1.85 10.31
N LEU A 150 -2.92 -0.73 9.71
CA LEU A 150 -3.27 -0.75 8.27
C LEU A 150 -2.01 -0.78 7.41
N LEU A 151 -1.06 0.09 7.72
CA LEU A 151 0.22 0.23 7.03
C LEU A 151 1.34 0.51 8.02
N ASP A 152 2.37 -0.32 8.00
CA ASP A 152 3.53 -0.21 8.87
C ASP A 152 4.81 -0.15 8.03
N LEU A 153 5.43 1.03 7.98
CA LEU A 153 6.70 1.27 7.28
C LEU A 153 7.80 1.47 8.31
N ARG A 154 8.31 0.33 8.79
CA ARG A 154 9.13 0.24 9.98
C ARG A 154 10.62 0.23 9.68
N LYS A 155 11.40 0.42 10.74
CA LYS A 155 12.86 0.55 10.76
C LYS A 155 13.33 1.59 9.75
N ASP A 156 14.41 1.29 9.05
CA ASP A 156 15.06 2.21 8.12
C ASP A 156 14.43 2.12 6.72
N THR A 157 13.09 2.08 6.64
CA THR A 157 12.36 2.07 5.37
C THR A 157 12.39 3.46 4.72
N ASP A 158 13.02 3.59 3.56
CA ASP A 158 13.43 4.87 2.95
C ASP A 158 12.94 5.02 1.48
N TYR A 159 12.90 6.25 0.98
CA TYR A 159 12.43 6.59 -0.36
C TYR A 159 11.02 6.06 -0.67
N VAL A 160 10.04 6.46 0.14
CA VAL A 160 8.65 6.00 0.03
C VAL A 160 7.73 7.08 -0.52
N THR A 161 6.72 6.68 -1.28
CA THR A 161 5.53 7.48 -1.54
C THR A 161 4.28 6.66 -1.27
N VAL A 162 3.40 7.21 -0.43
CA VAL A 162 2.03 6.73 -0.23
C VAL A 162 1.12 7.78 -0.86
N SER A 163 0.27 7.35 -1.79
CA SER A 163 -0.59 8.27 -2.53
C SER A 163 -1.96 7.72 -2.86
N ASN A 164 -2.99 8.58 -2.89
CA ASN A 164 -4.35 8.21 -3.31
C ASN A 164 -4.96 7.01 -2.54
N CYS A 165 -4.49 6.73 -1.33
CA CYS A 165 -4.93 5.60 -0.53
C CYS A 165 -6.11 5.99 0.37
N LEU A 166 -6.89 4.98 0.78
CA LEU A 166 -7.94 5.11 1.78
C LEU A 166 -7.56 4.29 3.01
N PHE A 167 -7.40 4.96 4.15
CA PHE A 167 -7.24 4.35 5.46
C PHE A 167 -8.57 4.51 6.22
N SER A 168 -9.22 3.41 6.58
CA SER A 168 -10.57 3.52 7.15
C SER A 168 -10.94 2.52 8.24
N SER A 169 -11.84 2.94 9.12
CA SER A 169 -12.51 2.09 10.12
C SER A 169 -11.52 1.26 10.95
N HIS A 170 -10.56 1.93 11.59
CA HIS A 170 -9.43 1.22 12.20
C HIS A 170 -8.76 1.98 13.34
N ASN A 171 -8.16 1.26 14.29
CA ASN A 171 -7.48 1.89 15.42
C ASN A 171 -6.12 2.50 15.02
N LYS A 172 -5.14 1.68 14.59
CA LYS A 172 -3.77 2.11 14.25
C LYS A 172 -3.57 2.21 12.74
N ALA A 173 -3.72 3.41 12.16
CA ALA A 173 -3.77 3.53 10.71
C ALA A 173 -2.40 3.34 10.03
N PHE A 174 -1.43 4.22 10.27
CA PHE A 174 -0.19 4.27 9.51
C PHE A 174 1.00 4.53 10.44
N GLY A 175 1.74 3.48 10.79
CA GLY A 175 2.98 3.54 11.57
C GLY A 175 4.23 3.71 10.71
N ILE A 176 5.16 4.55 11.16
CA ILE A 176 6.44 4.81 10.50
C ILE A 176 7.56 4.87 11.54
N GLY A 177 8.72 4.28 11.23
CA GLY A 177 9.92 4.36 12.08
C GLY A 177 10.11 3.09 12.90
N TRP A 178 10.36 3.15 14.22
CA TRP A 178 10.73 2.01 15.10
C TRP A 178 12.25 1.73 15.24
N THR A 179 13.11 2.62 14.74
CA THR A 179 14.54 2.67 15.05
C THR A 179 14.92 4.07 15.52
N PRO A 180 16.03 4.26 16.26
CA PRO A 180 16.54 5.60 16.59
C PRO A 180 17.23 6.29 15.40
N ASN A 181 17.36 5.62 14.25
CA ASN A 181 18.04 6.15 13.08
C ASN A 181 17.17 7.18 12.37
N VAL A 182 17.76 8.30 11.93
CA VAL A 182 17.07 9.38 11.22
C VAL A 182 17.49 9.40 9.76
N VAL A 183 17.01 8.41 8.99
CA VAL A 183 17.45 8.19 7.59
C VAL A 183 16.30 8.25 6.58
N SER A 184 15.09 7.91 7.01
CA SER A 184 13.94 7.66 6.15
C SER A 184 13.34 8.94 5.55
N LYS A 185 13.03 8.91 4.26
CA LYS A 185 12.42 9.99 3.47
C LYS A 185 11.11 9.52 2.88
N MET A 186 10.02 10.22 3.20
CA MET A 186 8.68 9.79 2.81
C MET A 186 7.85 10.93 2.23
N THR A 187 7.01 10.58 1.26
CA THR A 187 5.93 11.44 0.76
C THR A 187 4.61 10.76 1.05
N VAL A 188 3.66 11.50 1.63
CA VAL A 188 2.30 11.03 1.91
C VAL A 188 1.35 12.06 1.31
N ASN A 189 0.62 11.72 0.25
CA ASN A 189 -0.19 12.71 -0.46
C ASN A 189 -1.52 12.20 -1.02
N ASP A 190 -2.49 13.10 -1.11
CA ASP A 190 -3.80 12.80 -1.71
C ASP A 190 -4.48 11.57 -1.06
N ASP A 191 -4.09 11.20 0.16
CA ASP A 191 -4.65 10.08 0.91
C ASP A 191 -5.87 10.53 1.71
N PHE A 192 -6.82 9.61 1.94
CA PHE A 192 -7.99 9.82 2.76
C PHE A 192 -7.95 8.96 4.01
N PHE A 193 -7.89 9.60 5.17
CA PHE A 193 -8.02 8.96 6.49
C PHE A 193 -9.44 9.20 7.01
N HIS A 194 -10.21 8.13 7.15
CA HIS A 194 -11.63 8.18 7.47
C HIS A 194 -12.04 7.24 8.59
N SER A 195 -12.58 7.77 9.69
CA SER A 195 -13.01 6.95 10.82
C SER A 195 -11.88 6.07 11.37
N THR A 196 -10.71 6.67 11.53
CA THR A 196 -9.53 6.06 12.15
C THR A 196 -9.26 6.68 13.51
N ASN A 197 -8.67 5.93 14.44
CA ASN A 197 -8.38 6.47 15.77
C ASN A 197 -7.03 7.19 15.82
N GLN A 198 -5.93 6.46 15.68
CA GLN A 198 -4.56 6.95 15.90
C GLN A 198 -3.61 6.58 14.75
N CYS A 199 -2.38 7.10 14.82
CA CYS A 199 -1.34 6.91 13.81
C CYS A 199 -1.77 7.39 12.41
N ASN A 200 -2.11 8.66 12.21
CA ASN A 200 -2.65 9.17 10.93
C ASN A 200 -1.72 10.16 10.16
N PRO A 201 -0.43 9.89 9.89
CA PRO A 201 0.44 8.79 10.36
C PRO A 201 1.04 9.06 11.76
N SER A 202 1.66 8.04 12.37
CA SER A 202 2.64 8.21 13.46
C SER A 202 4.04 8.12 12.86
N ALA A 203 4.81 9.22 12.93
CA ALA A 203 6.07 9.38 12.21
C ALA A 203 7.28 9.44 13.16
N ASP A 204 7.85 8.28 13.46
CA ASP A 204 9.05 8.21 14.32
C ASP A 204 10.32 8.34 13.47
N ASN A 205 11.23 9.23 13.89
CA ASN A 205 12.61 9.34 13.40
C ASN A 205 12.76 9.38 11.86
N LEU A 206 11.85 10.06 11.16
CA LEU A 206 12.03 10.39 9.75
C LEU A 206 13.09 11.48 9.56
N LEU A 207 13.94 11.34 8.55
CA LEU A 207 14.84 12.42 8.11
C LEU A 207 14.03 13.55 7.47
N VAL A 208 13.11 13.21 6.57
CA VAL A 208 12.18 14.16 5.94
C VAL A 208 10.85 13.47 5.66
N CYS A 209 9.75 14.14 5.98
CA CYS A 209 8.41 13.77 5.52
C CYS A 209 7.78 14.95 4.77
N HIS A 210 7.37 14.73 3.52
CA HIS A 210 6.55 15.68 2.78
C HIS A 210 5.10 15.17 2.74
N MET A 211 4.24 15.83 3.50
CA MET A 211 2.85 15.43 3.67
C MET A 211 1.93 16.55 3.21
N TYR A 212 1.16 16.33 2.13
CA TYR A 212 0.35 17.37 1.50
C TYR A 212 -0.93 16.80 0.88
N ASN A 213 -1.97 17.62 0.75
CA ASN A 213 -3.26 17.27 0.14
C ASN A 213 -3.98 16.04 0.70
N ASN A 214 -3.61 15.57 1.89
CA ASN A 214 -4.33 14.48 2.54
C ASN A 214 -5.63 15.01 3.17
N TYR A 215 -6.67 14.19 3.15
CA TYR A 215 -7.95 14.49 3.78
C TYR A 215 -8.14 13.65 5.05
N PHE A 216 -8.55 14.29 6.14
CA PHE A 216 -8.81 13.65 7.43
C PHE A 216 -10.26 13.91 7.83
N LEU A 217 -11.02 12.85 8.08
CA LEU A 217 -12.41 12.93 8.52
C LEU A 217 -12.70 11.91 9.60
N ASN A 218 -13.35 12.32 10.69
CA ASN A 218 -13.67 11.46 11.83
C ASN A 218 -12.43 10.77 12.45
N VAL A 219 -11.33 11.51 12.56
CA VAL A 219 -10.14 11.06 13.28
C VAL A 219 -10.29 11.41 14.76
N THR A 220 -10.08 10.44 15.66
CA THR A 220 -10.37 10.61 17.09
C THR A 220 -9.15 10.77 18.01
N SER A 221 -7.93 10.58 17.49
CA SER A 221 -6.66 10.75 18.23
C SER A 221 -5.49 11.12 17.29
N TYR A 222 -4.35 11.49 17.87
CA TYR A 222 -3.07 11.73 17.18
C TYR A 222 -1.93 11.02 17.93
N GLY A 223 -0.94 10.50 17.21
CA GLY A 223 0.20 9.77 17.80
C GLY A 223 -0.21 8.50 18.57
N ASN A 224 0.79 7.75 19.05
CA ASN A 224 0.63 6.56 19.91
C ASN A 224 1.11 6.90 21.33
#